data_AF-A0A2T0B1Z1-F1
#
_entry.id   AF-A0A2T0B1Z1-F1
#
_cell.length_a   1.000
_cell.length_b   1.000
_cell.length_c   1.000
_cell.angle_alpha   90.00
_cell.angle_beta   90.00
_cell.angle_gamma   90.00
#
_symmetry.space_group_name_H-M   'P 1'
#
loop_
_entity.id
_entity.type
_entity.pdbx_description
1 polymer ?
#
loop_
_entity_poly.entity_id
_entity_poly.type
_entity_poly.pdbx_seq_one_letter_code
_entity_poly.pdbx_strand_id
1 'polypeptide(L)'
;MIKAIKIRLKPTNEQEVLMFKSIGCARFAYNWGLSKWDEIYKQGGKPSKAKIRAEFNNTIKNDSNYVWLKEVSAQVTQHAFEDLDNAYNNFFKVLSKYPKFKTKNIIKLEKQIKLIHRKLNNIRLNHIHQATNMIAKLHPYRVIMENLNISGMMKNKYLSESIQEQKFYEFIRQIKYKCEFNGIEFVTANRFYPSSKICSCCGSKKEDLRLKDRIYVCDKCGLEIDRDKNASINLGNYKIA
;
A
#
# COMPACT_ATOMS: atom_id res chain seq x y z
N MET A 1 11.71 -3.33 -25.00
CA MET A 1 11.10 -2.02 -24.65
C MET A 1 9.79 -2.31 -23.90
N ILE A 2 9.70 -2.04 -22.58
CA ILE A 2 8.45 -2.25 -21.83
C ILE A 2 7.43 -1.21 -22.33
N LYS A 3 6.43 -1.65 -23.10
CA LYS A 3 5.33 -0.78 -23.53
C LYS A 3 4.44 -0.53 -22.33
N ALA A 4 4.45 0.69 -21.78
CA ALA A 4 3.48 1.11 -20.79
C ALA A 4 2.13 1.32 -21.49
N ILE A 5 1.25 0.32 -21.46
CA ILE A 5 -0.08 0.42 -22.03
C ILE A 5 -0.94 1.25 -21.09
N LYS A 6 -1.30 2.47 -21.49
CA LYS A 6 -2.26 3.30 -20.76
C LYS A 6 -3.68 2.81 -21.06
N ILE A 7 -4.15 1.87 -20.26
CA ILE A 7 -5.52 1.33 -20.39
C ILE A 7 -6.49 2.35 -19.78
N ARG A 8 -7.44 2.82 -20.59
CA ARG A 8 -8.59 3.61 -20.14
C ARG A 8 -9.85 2.85 -20.49
N LEU A 9 -10.68 2.58 -19.49
CA LEU A 9 -12.03 2.11 -19.73
C LEU A 9 -12.81 3.23 -20.42
N LYS A 10 -13.38 2.93 -21.59
CA LYS A 10 -14.36 3.76 -22.29
C LYS A 10 -15.72 3.06 -22.16
N PRO A 11 -16.47 3.35 -21.09
CA PRO A 11 -17.79 2.75 -20.91
C PRO A 11 -18.74 3.18 -22.03
N THR A 12 -19.69 2.32 -22.38
CA THR A 12 -20.85 2.71 -23.21
C THR A 12 -21.79 3.60 -22.39
N ASN A 13 -22.71 4.31 -23.05
CA ASN A 13 -23.71 5.13 -22.37
C ASN A 13 -24.51 4.33 -21.33
N GLU A 14 -24.90 3.10 -21.65
CA GLU A 14 -25.59 2.20 -20.72
C GLU A 14 -24.74 1.84 -19.49
N GLN A 15 -23.45 1.57 -19.71
CA GLN A 15 -22.51 1.28 -18.62
C GLN A 15 -22.29 2.50 -17.73
N GLU A 16 -22.18 3.71 -18.30
CA GLU A 16 -22.08 4.95 -17.53
C GLU A 16 -23.33 5.16 -16.67
N VAL A 17 -24.52 4.99 -17.25
CA VAL A 17 -25.79 5.08 -16.52
C VAL A 17 -25.81 4.08 -15.37
N LEU A 18 -25.42 2.82 -15.61
CA LEU A 18 -25.37 1.79 -14.58
C LEU A 18 -24.36 2.13 -13.47
N MET A 19 -23.20 2.69 -13.80
CA MET A 19 -22.22 3.17 -12.82
C MET A 19 -22.80 4.29 -11.96
N PHE A 20 -23.49 5.27 -12.55
CA PHE A 20 -24.13 6.35 -11.80
C PHE A 20 -25.25 5.86 -10.89
N LYS A 21 -26.10 4.95 -11.38
CA LYS A 21 -27.12 4.28 -10.56
C LYS A 21 -26.48 3.55 -9.38
N SER A 22 -25.37 2.84 -9.62
CA SER A 22 -24.64 2.12 -8.57
C SER A 22 -24.10 3.05 -7.49
N ILE A 23 -23.52 4.19 -7.89
CA ILE A 23 -23.05 5.22 -6.92
C ILE A 23 -24.22 5.77 -6.10
N GLY A 24 -25.37 6.01 -6.74
CA GLY A 24 -26.60 6.46 -6.08
C GLY A 24 -27.10 5.46 -5.03
N CYS A 25 -27.20 4.17 -5.42
CA CYS A 25 -27.61 3.07 -4.55
C CYS A 25 -26.67 2.90 -3.36
N ALA A 26 -25.36 2.89 -3.59
CA ALA A 26 -24.36 2.75 -2.53
C ALA A 26 -24.46 3.90 -1.51
N ARG A 27 -24.56 5.14 -2.00
CA ARG A 27 -24.72 6.32 -1.13
C ARG A 27 -26.00 6.26 -0.30
N PHE A 28 -27.11 5.87 -0.91
CA PHE A 28 -28.39 5.75 -0.22
C PHE A 28 -28.35 4.67 0.86
N ALA A 29 -27.86 3.46 0.53
CA ALA A 29 -27.74 2.36 1.48
C ALA A 29 -26.83 2.71 2.66
N TYR A 30 -25.68 3.36 2.40
CA TYR A 30 -24.79 3.85 3.46
C TYR A 30 -25.50 4.84 4.39
N ASN A 31 -26.18 5.84 3.84
CA ASN A 31 -26.86 6.89 4.61
C ASN A 31 -28.05 6.35 5.39
N TRP A 32 -28.84 5.46 4.79
CA TRP A 32 -29.93 4.79 5.48
C TRP A 32 -29.40 3.93 6.64
N GLY A 33 -28.34 3.15 6.39
CA GLY A 33 -27.70 2.33 7.41
C GLY A 33 -27.13 3.17 8.55
N LEU A 34 -26.54 4.33 8.25
CA LEU A 34 -26.05 5.28 9.24
C LEU A 34 -27.19 5.80 10.12
N SER A 35 -28.31 6.21 9.51
CA SER A 35 -29.49 6.68 10.24
C SER A 35 -30.05 5.60 11.17
N LYS A 36 -30.12 4.35 10.69
CA LYS A 36 -30.60 3.21 11.47
C LYS A 36 -29.65 2.85 12.61
N TRP A 37 -28.34 2.96 12.36
CA TRP A 37 -27.35 2.80 13.41
C TRP A 37 -27.54 3.80 14.55
N ASP A 38 -27.73 5.08 14.19
CA ASP A 38 -27.98 6.15 15.16
C ASP A 38 -29.30 5.93 15.94
N GLU A 39 -30.35 5.47 15.27
CA GLU A 39 -31.64 5.13 15.87
C GLU A 39 -31.50 4.02 16.92
N ILE A 40 -30.89 2.89 16.55
CA ILE A 40 -30.68 1.75 17.45
C ILE A 40 -29.84 2.18 18.66
N TYR A 41 -28.80 2.97 18.43
CA TYR A 41 -27.93 3.44 19.51
C TYR A 41 -28.66 4.36 20.49
N LYS A 42 -29.49 5.30 20.00
CA LYS A 42 -30.32 6.18 20.84
C LYS A 42 -31.32 5.41 21.70
N GLN A 43 -31.81 4.26 21.22
CA GLN A 43 -32.69 3.35 21.95
C GLN A 43 -31.94 2.47 22.97
N GLY A 44 -30.62 2.66 23.15
CA GLY A 44 -29.79 1.85 24.05
C GLY A 44 -29.39 0.48 23.47
N GLY A 45 -29.71 0.23 22.20
CA GLY A 45 -29.35 -1.00 21.52
C GLY A 45 -27.90 -1.03 21.03
N LYS A 46 -27.41 -2.23 20.69
CA LYS A 46 -26.14 -2.44 20.01
C LYS A 46 -26.37 -2.67 18.51
N PRO A 47 -26.04 -1.70 17.64
CA PRO A 47 -26.19 -1.85 16.21
C PRO A 47 -25.31 -2.97 15.67
N SER A 48 -25.78 -3.66 14.63
CA SER A 48 -25.00 -4.68 13.92
C SER A 48 -25.26 -4.58 12.43
N LYS A 49 -24.18 -4.57 11.64
CA LYS A 49 -24.25 -4.60 10.16
C LYS A 49 -25.21 -5.67 9.67
N ALA A 50 -25.16 -6.87 10.24
CA ALA A 50 -25.98 -7.99 9.80
C ALA A 50 -27.48 -7.70 10.00
N LYS A 51 -27.87 -7.17 11.17
CA LYS A 51 -29.25 -6.82 11.50
C LYS A 51 -29.76 -5.69 10.61
N ILE A 52 -29.00 -4.60 10.51
CA ILE A 52 -29.36 -3.42 9.70
C ILE A 52 -29.51 -3.80 8.22
N ARG A 53 -28.58 -4.61 7.68
CA ARG A 53 -28.66 -5.08 6.29
C ARG A 53 -29.87 -5.98 6.05
N ALA A 54 -30.19 -6.87 7.00
CA ALA A 54 -31.37 -7.73 6.90
C ALA A 54 -32.65 -6.89 6.89
N GLU A 55 -32.77 -5.90 7.77
CA GLU A 55 -33.88 -4.95 7.80
C GLU A 55 -34.01 -4.20 6.47
N PHE A 56 -32.90 -3.67 5.93
CA PHE A 56 -32.89 -2.98 4.63
C PHE A 56 -33.41 -3.85 3.49
N ASN A 57 -32.95 -5.11 3.43
CA ASN A 57 -33.34 -6.03 2.39
C ASN A 57 -34.82 -6.44 2.49
N ASN A 58 -35.35 -6.58 3.71
CA ASN A 58 -36.72 -7.01 3.93
C ASN A 58 -37.73 -5.87 3.76
N THR A 59 -37.34 -4.64 4.13
CA THR A 59 -38.21 -3.46 4.11
C THR A 59 -37.96 -2.62 2.85
N ILE A 60 -36.91 -1.82 2.87
CA ILE A 60 -36.61 -0.80 1.85
C ILE A 60 -36.45 -1.41 0.47
N LYS A 61 -35.74 -2.53 0.34
CA LYS A 61 -35.50 -3.15 -0.97
C LYS A 61 -36.77 -3.76 -1.56
N ASN A 62 -37.80 -4.05 -0.77
CA ASN A 62 -39.06 -4.63 -1.24
C ASN A 62 -40.18 -3.59 -1.44
N ASP A 63 -40.00 -2.39 -0.92
CA ASP A 63 -40.93 -1.28 -1.09
C ASP A 63 -40.97 -0.80 -2.55
N SER A 64 -42.18 -0.57 -3.07
CA SER A 64 -42.45 -0.12 -4.43
C SER A 64 -41.84 1.26 -4.73
N ASN A 65 -41.59 2.08 -3.71
CA ASN A 65 -40.93 3.38 -3.85
C ASN A 65 -39.43 3.27 -4.15
N TYR A 66 -38.81 2.10 -3.95
CA TYR A 66 -37.36 1.90 -4.06
C TYR A 66 -36.96 0.81 -5.07
N VAL A 67 -37.81 0.55 -6.07
CA VAL A 67 -37.54 -0.43 -7.15
C VAL A 67 -36.19 -0.21 -7.83
N TRP A 68 -35.74 1.05 -7.95
CA TRP A 68 -34.46 1.43 -8.53
C TRP A 68 -33.23 0.80 -7.83
N LEU A 69 -33.35 0.35 -6.57
CA LEU A 69 -32.30 -0.40 -5.87
C LEU A 69 -32.04 -1.79 -6.45
N LYS A 70 -33.02 -2.35 -7.18
CA LYS A 70 -32.91 -3.65 -7.85
C LYS A 70 -32.33 -3.54 -9.26
N GLU A 71 -32.19 -2.32 -9.79
CA GLU A 71 -31.62 -2.07 -11.13
C GLU A 71 -30.08 -2.25 -11.17
N VAL A 72 -29.44 -2.36 -10.01
CA VAL A 72 -28.00 -2.57 -9.88
C VAL A 72 -27.70 -3.87 -9.12
N SER A 73 -26.45 -4.33 -9.21
CA SER A 73 -26.03 -5.53 -8.48
C SER A 73 -26.25 -5.37 -6.97
N ALA A 74 -26.77 -6.42 -6.32
CA ALA A 74 -26.96 -6.46 -4.88
C ALA A 74 -25.64 -6.25 -4.09
N GLN A 75 -24.50 -6.54 -4.72
CA GLN A 75 -23.15 -6.28 -4.18
C GLN A 75 -22.95 -4.78 -3.86
N VAL A 76 -23.56 -3.88 -4.63
CA VAL A 76 -23.42 -2.43 -4.45
C VAL A 76 -23.92 -2.00 -3.07
N THR A 77 -25.11 -2.45 -2.68
CA THR A 77 -25.68 -2.16 -1.35
C THR A 77 -24.95 -2.93 -0.26
N GLN A 78 -24.49 -4.16 -0.53
CA GLN A 78 -23.72 -4.94 0.44
C GLN A 78 -22.40 -4.24 0.81
N HIS A 79 -21.61 -3.82 -0.18
CA HIS A 79 -20.36 -3.11 0.06
C HIS A 79 -20.58 -1.76 0.75
N ALA A 80 -21.71 -1.08 0.49
CA ALA A 80 -22.04 0.13 1.24
C ALA A 80 -22.22 -0.11 2.74
N PHE A 81 -22.82 -1.24 3.14
CA PHE A 81 -22.90 -1.63 4.55
C PHE A 81 -21.56 -2.12 5.12
N GLU A 82 -20.70 -2.74 4.30
CA GLU A 82 -19.32 -3.07 4.70
C GLU A 82 -18.48 -1.80 4.93
N ASP A 83 -18.62 -0.79 4.07
CA ASP A 83 -17.96 0.51 4.23
C ASP A 83 -18.43 1.22 5.51
N LEU A 84 -19.73 1.15 5.84
CA LEU A 84 -20.28 1.70 7.07
C LEU A 84 -19.72 0.98 8.32
N ASP A 85 -19.71 -0.35 8.29
CA ASP A 85 -19.16 -1.19 9.36
C ASP A 85 -17.66 -0.91 9.57
N ASN A 86 -16.90 -0.81 8.49
CA ASN A 86 -15.49 -0.41 8.53
C ASN A 86 -15.29 1.00 9.11
N ALA A 87 -16.16 1.95 8.75
CA ALA A 87 -16.11 3.30 9.30
C ALA A 87 -16.33 3.30 10.83
N TYR A 88 -17.30 2.54 11.32
CA TYR A 88 -17.52 2.38 12.76
C TYR A 88 -16.39 1.63 13.45
N ASN A 89 -15.88 0.55 12.86
CA ASN A 89 -14.73 -0.19 13.38
C ASN A 89 -13.50 0.72 13.54
N ASN A 90 -13.25 1.61 12.57
CA ASN A 90 -12.17 2.59 12.65
C ASN A 90 -12.44 3.67 13.71
N PHE A 91 -13.69 4.11 13.85
CA PHE A 91 -14.09 5.04 14.91
C PHE A 91 -13.86 4.44 16.31
N PHE A 92 -14.31 3.22 16.57
CA PHE A 92 -14.11 2.54 17.85
C PHE A 92 -12.64 2.22 18.15
N LYS A 93 -11.81 2.05 17.11
CA LYS A 93 -10.35 1.92 17.23
C LYS A 93 -9.62 3.27 17.39
N VAL A 94 -10.34 4.39 17.44
CA VAL A 94 -9.79 5.75 17.52
C VAL A 94 -8.89 6.10 16.32
N LEU A 95 -9.15 5.49 15.16
CA LEU A 95 -8.43 5.74 13.91
C LEU A 95 -9.11 6.80 13.05
N SER A 96 -10.40 7.03 13.25
CA SER A 96 -11.19 8.01 12.52
C SER A 96 -12.23 8.69 13.38
N LYS A 97 -12.75 9.83 12.91
CA LYS A 97 -13.89 10.51 13.52
C LYS A 97 -15.18 9.70 13.28
N TYR A 98 -16.25 10.10 13.97
CA TYR A 98 -17.58 9.51 13.81
C TYR A 98 -18.02 9.49 12.34
N PRO A 99 -18.62 8.39 11.84
CA PRO A 99 -19.13 8.30 10.47
C PRO A 99 -20.13 9.42 10.15
N LYS A 100 -20.08 9.96 8.94
CA LYS A 100 -20.97 11.06 8.51
C LYS A 100 -21.76 10.67 7.27
N PHE A 101 -22.94 11.28 7.11
CA PHE A 101 -23.74 11.14 5.90
C PHE A 101 -22.91 11.47 4.66
N LYS A 102 -22.98 10.60 3.66
CA LYS A 102 -22.36 10.78 2.34
C LYS A 102 -23.19 11.77 1.53
N THR A 103 -22.62 12.93 1.26
CA THR A 103 -23.20 13.95 0.36
C THR A 103 -22.50 13.94 -1.00
N LYS A 104 -23.11 14.56 -2.03
CA LYS A 104 -22.44 14.72 -3.34
C LYS A 104 -21.11 15.46 -3.21
N ASN A 105 -21.04 16.46 -2.33
CA ASN A 105 -19.83 17.25 -2.08
C ASN A 105 -18.73 16.41 -1.42
N ILE A 106 -19.07 15.60 -0.40
CA ILE A 106 -18.11 14.69 0.24
C ILE A 106 -17.56 13.68 -0.78
N ILE A 107 -18.42 13.09 -1.62
CA ILE A 107 -17.98 12.16 -2.67
C ILE A 107 -17.03 12.84 -3.67
N LYS A 108 -17.30 14.10 -4.03
CA LYS A 108 -16.42 14.89 -4.90
C LYS A 108 -15.05 15.11 -4.26
N LEU A 109 -15.01 15.46 -2.97
CA LEU A 109 -13.76 15.63 -2.21
C LEU A 109 -12.98 14.30 -2.08
N GLU A 110 -13.66 13.21 -1.75
CA GLU A 110 -13.05 11.87 -1.69
C GLU A 110 -12.43 11.47 -3.03
N LYS A 111 -13.09 11.78 -4.15
CA LYS A 111 -12.55 11.58 -5.49
C LYS A 111 -11.27 12.40 -5.73
N GLN A 112 -11.24 13.67 -5.31
CA GLN A 112 -10.05 14.51 -5.43
C GLN A 112 -8.88 13.97 -4.61
N ILE A 113 -9.12 13.57 -3.35
CA ILE A 113 -8.13 12.93 -2.49
C ILE A 113 -7.57 11.66 -3.14
N LYS A 114 -8.43 10.78 -3.66
CA LYS A 114 -8.02 9.56 -4.38
C LYS A 114 -7.13 9.88 -5.60
N LEU A 115 -7.42 10.94 -6.34
CA LEU A 115 -6.58 11.38 -7.48
C LEU A 115 -5.19 11.84 -7.02
N ILE A 116 -5.10 12.55 -5.90
CA ILE A 116 -3.81 12.98 -5.31
C ILE A 116 -3.00 11.76 -4.88
N HIS A 117 -3.59 10.84 -4.12
CA HIS A 117 -2.90 9.59 -3.74
C HIS A 117 -2.45 8.78 -4.95
N ARG A 118 -3.28 8.70 -6.02
CA ARG A 118 -2.88 8.07 -7.28
C ARG A 118 -1.68 8.75 -7.91
N LYS A 119 -1.63 10.09 -7.92
CA LYS A 119 -0.50 10.86 -8.45
C LYS A 119 0.77 10.55 -7.66
N LEU A 120 0.73 10.62 -6.32
CA LEU A 120 1.86 10.29 -5.45
C LEU A 120 2.34 8.85 -5.66
N ASN A 121 1.40 7.91 -5.77
CA ASN A 121 1.69 6.51 -6.05
C ASN A 121 2.44 6.33 -7.38
N ASN A 122 1.98 7.01 -8.44
CA ASN A 122 2.61 6.96 -9.76
C ASN A 122 4.01 7.58 -9.76
N ILE A 123 4.21 8.70 -9.06
CA ILE A 123 5.54 9.32 -8.91
C ILE A 123 6.50 8.34 -8.25
N ARG A 124 6.10 7.73 -7.12
CA ARG A 124 6.92 6.72 -6.42
C ARG A 124 7.23 5.52 -7.30
N LEU A 125 6.24 4.98 -8.01
CA LEU A 125 6.44 3.86 -8.93
C LEU A 125 7.39 4.22 -10.07
N ASN A 126 7.26 5.41 -10.64
CA ASN A 126 8.15 5.89 -11.70
C ASN A 126 9.59 6.01 -11.20
N HIS A 127 9.79 6.57 -10.00
CA HIS A 127 11.12 6.65 -9.39
C HIS A 127 11.75 5.26 -9.20
N ILE A 128 11.01 4.29 -8.66
CA ILE A 128 11.48 2.91 -8.51
C ILE A 128 11.82 2.29 -9.86
N HIS A 129 10.98 2.51 -10.89
CA HIS A 129 11.27 2.04 -12.24
C HIS A 129 12.55 2.66 -12.79
N GLN A 130 12.76 3.96 -12.62
CA GLN A 130 13.97 4.65 -13.10
C GLN A 130 15.22 4.12 -12.39
N ALA A 131 15.20 4.04 -11.06
CA ALA A 131 16.33 3.56 -10.25
C ALA A 131 16.71 2.10 -10.60
N THR A 132 15.72 1.20 -10.63
CA THR A 132 15.98 -0.21 -10.97
C THR A 132 16.39 -0.40 -12.43
N ASN A 133 15.91 0.45 -13.35
CA ASN A 133 16.34 0.43 -14.74
C ASN A 133 17.78 0.95 -14.91
N MET A 134 18.17 1.96 -14.13
CA MET A 134 19.54 2.48 -14.14
C MET A 134 20.55 1.38 -13.75
N ILE A 135 20.24 0.59 -12.71
CA ILE A 135 21.06 -0.54 -12.30
C ILE A 135 21.13 -1.61 -13.41
N ALA A 136 19.97 -2.06 -13.92
CA ALA A 136 19.93 -3.14 -14.91
C ALA A 136 20.59 -2.75 -16.25
N LYS A 137 20.48 -1.49 -16.67
CA LYS A 137 21.08 -0.98 -17.92
C LYS A 137 22.61 -0.97 -17.93
N LEU A 138 23.25 -1.01 -16.76
CA LEU A 138 24.71 -1.13 -16.68
C LEU A 138 25.20 -2.53 -17.04
N HIS A 139 24.29 -3.50 -17.26
CA HIS A 139 24.60 -4.90 -17.52
C HIS A 139 25.65 -5.48 -16.55
N PRO A 140 25.46 -5.34 -15.21
CA PRO A 140 26.35 -5.97 -14.25
C PRO A 140 26.29 -7.49 -14.41
N TYR A 141 27.41 -8.17 -14.19
CA TYR A 141 27.45 -9.64 -14.14
C TYR A 141 26.47 -10.20 -13.10
N ARG A 142 26.35 -9.52 -11.94
CA ARG A 142 25.50 -9.93 -10.82
C ARG A 142 24.99 -8.72 -10.05
N VAL A 143 23.77 -8.81 -9.53
CA VAL A 143 23.18 -7.88 -8.56
C VAL A 143 22.92 -8.62 -7.25
N ILE A 144 23.47 -8.09 -6.16
CA ILE A 144 23.34 -8.67 -4.81
C ILE A 144 22.58 -7.67 -3.94
N MET A 145 21.51 -8.13 -3.28
CA MET A 145 20.70 -7.33 -2.37
C MET A 145 20.58 -7.96 -0.99
N GLU A 146 20.44 -7.12 0.03
CA GLU A 146 20.21 -7.58 1.40
C GLU A 146 18.80 -8.14 1.59
N ASN A 147 18.69 -9.21 2.38
CA ASN A 147 17.40 -9.73 2.85
C ASN A 147 16.88 -8.94 4.05
N LEU A 148 16.19 -7.83 3.80
CA LEU A 148 15.55 -7.03 4.84
C LEU A 148 14.30 -7.71 5.42
N ASN A 149 14.15 -7.72 6.75
CA ASN A 149 12.92 -8.16 7.42
C ASN A 149 11.84 -7.06 7.38
N ILE A 150 11.29 -6.79 6.19
CA ILE A 150 10.29 -5.73 5.97
C ILE A 150 9.09 -5.91 6.92
N SER A 151 8.56 -7.12 7.05
CA SER A 151 7.42 -7.41 7.94
C SER A 151 7.73 -7.11 9.41
N GLY A 152 8.97 -7.36 9.86
CA GLY A 152 9.42 -6.98 11.21
C GLY A 152 9.56 -5.47 11.37
N MET A 153 10.12 -4.79 10.38
CA MET A 153 10.30 -3.33 10.40
C MET A 153 8.95 -2.59 10.44
N MET A 154 7.92 -3.14 9.79
CA MET A 154 6.55 -2.61 9.81
C MET A 154 5.87 -2.66 11.19
N LYS A 155 6.38 -3.43 12.16
CA LYS A 155 5.83 -3.48 13.52
C LYS A 155 6.18 -2.25 14.36
N ASN A 156 7.20 -1.48 13.97
CA ASN A 156 7.60 -0.27 14.68
C ASN A 156 6.69 0.90 14.28
N LYS A 157 5.78 1.30 15.18
CA LYS A 157 4.79 2.37 14.94
C LYS A 157 5.40 3.73 14.57
N TYR A 158 6.65 4.00 14.95
CA TYR A 158 7.30 5.29 14.66
C TYR A 158 7.91 5.35 13.25
N LEU A 159 8.33 4.20 12.71
CA LEU A 159 9.00 4.12 11.41
C LEU A 159 8.14 3.47 10.33
N SER A 160 7.04 2.80 10.70
CA SER A 160 6.21 2.00 9.80
C SER A 160 5.68 2.80 8.62
N GLU A 161 5.27 4.05 8.83
CA GLU A 161 4.79 4.92 7.76
C GLU A 161 5.90 5.20 6.75
N SER A 162 7.06 5.71 7.21
CA SER A 162 8.20 6.00 6.35
C SER A 162 8.70 4.77 5.59
N ILE A 163 8.70 3.59 6.23
CA ILE A 163 9.08 2.32 5.60
C ILE A 163 8.07 1.92 4.51
N GLN A 164 6.77 2.05 4.79
CA GLN A 164 5.71 1.73 3.83
C GLN A 164 5.83 2.59 2.57
N GLU A 165 6.19 3.87 2.74
CA GLU A 165 6.36 4.80 1.63
C GLU A 165 7.52 4.47 0.70
N GLN A 166 8.57 3.79 1.20
CA GLN A 166 9.72 3.35 0.39
C GLN A 166 9.37 2.22 -0.59
N LYS A 167 8.32 1.45 -0.32
CA LYS A 167 7.87 0.32 -1.16
C LYS A 167 8.97 -0.69 -1.51
N PHE A 168 9.76 -1.10 -0.52
CA PHE A 168 10.86 -2.06 -0.71
C PHE A 168 10.45 -3.33 -1.47
N TYR A 169 9.25 -3.87 -1.21
CA TYR A 169 8.75 -5.03 -1.94
C TYR A 169 8.65 -4.76 -3.45
N GLU A 170 8.11 -3.61 -3.85
CA GLU A 170 7.97 -3.26 -5.26
C GLU A 170 9.35 -3.02 -5.89
N PHE A 171 10.28 -2.41 -5.16
CA PHE A 171 11.67 -2.27 -5.64
C PHE A 171 12.32 -3.63 -5.92
N ILE A 172 12.23 -4.58 -4.97
CA ILE A 172 12.78 -5.93 -5.12
C ILE A 172 12.10 -6.69 -6.27
N ARG A 173 10.76 -6.61 -6.36
CA ARG A 173 10.01 -7.21 -7.47
C ARG A 173 10.50 -6.67 -8.81
N GLN A 174 10.70 -5.36 -8.91
CA GLN A 174 11.10 -4.71 -10.15
C GLN A 174 12.52 -5.02 -10.58
N ILE A 175 13.49 -4.97 -9.67
CA ILE A 175 14.88 -5.28 -10.01
C ILE A 175 15.01 -6.76 -10.36
N LYS A 176 14.33 -7.67 -9.66
CA LYS A 176 14.36 -9.11 -9.93
C LYS A 176 13.93 -9.43 -11.35
N TYR A 177 12.74 -8.96 -11.77
CA TYR A 177 12.27 -9.25 -13.14
C TYR A 177 13.16 -8.58 -14.20
N LYS A 178 13.74 -7.40 -13.92
CA LYS A 178 14.64 -6.72 -14.85
C LYS A 178 15.97 -7.44 -14.97
N CYS A 179 16.51 -7.96 -13.88
CA CYS A 179 17.71 -8.79 -13.90
C CYS A 179 17.47 -10.04 -14.75
N GLU A 180 16.39 -10.77 -14.48
CA GLU A 180 15.98 -11.95 -15.26
C GLU A 180 15.82 -11.63 -16.75
N PHE A 181 15.13 -10.53 -17.09
CA PHE A 181 14.93 -10.11 -18.48
C PHE A 181 16.24 -9.76 -19.21
N ASN A 182 17.28 -9.32 -18.49
CA ASN A 182 18.57 -8.97 -19.07
C ASN A 182 19.64 -10.08 -18.88
N GLY A 183 19.27 -11.26 -18.37
CA GLY A 183 20.20 -12.35 -18.10
C GLY A 183 21.20 -12.05 -16.97
N ILE A 184 20.88 -11.14 -16.07
CA ILE A 184 21.71 -10.76 -14.92
C ILE A 184 21.37 -11.66 -13.73
N GLU A 185 22.40 -12.22 -13.09
CA GLU A 185 22.20 -13.03 -11.88
C GLU A 185 21.76 -12.13 -10.71
N PHE A 186 20.59 -12.43 -10.12
CA PHE A 186 20.08 -11.74 -8.94
C PHE A 186 20.19 -12.62 -7.69
N VAL A 187 20.93 -12.15 -6.69
CA VAL A 187 21.20 -12.90 -5.45
C VAL A 187 20.69 -12.10 -4.27
N THR A 188 20.03 -12.78 -3.33
CA THR A 188 19.71 -12.19 -2.03
C THR A 188 20.72 -12.69 -1.00
N ALA A 189 21.48 -11.77 -0.41
CA ALA A 189 22.43 -12.09 0.65
C ALA A 189 21.70 -12.59 1.92
N ASN A 190 22.40 -13.42 2.71
CA ASN A 190 21.89 -13.86 3.99
C ASN A 190 21.57 -12.65 4.87
N ARG A 191 20.42 -12.68 5.56
CA ARG A 191 19.95 -11.60 6.44
C ARG A 191 20.95 -11.20 7.53
N PHE A 192 21.75 -12.14 8.00
CA PHE A 192 22.73 -11.92 9.07
C PHE A 192 24.13 -11.62 8.55
N TYR A 193 24.30 -11.47 7.23
CA TYR A 193 25.59 -11.06 6.66
C TYR A 193 25.92 -9.62 7.10
N PRO A 194 27.03 -9.39 7.83
CA PRO A 194 27.31 -8.09 8.43
C PRO A 194 27.99 -7.12 7.43
N SER A 195 27.34 -6.89 6.29
CA SER A 195 27.81 -6.04 5.17
C SER A 195 28.34 -4.67 5.62
N SER A 196 27.60 -3.97 6.48
CA SER A 196 27.94 -2.62 6.95
C SER A 196 29.01 -2.61 8.05
N LYS A 197 29.18 -3.73 8.77
CA LYS A 197 30.10 -3.86 9.91
C LYS A 197 31.46 -4.43 9.51
N ILE A 198 31.57 -5.11 8.37
CA ILE A 198 32.84 -5.59 7.84
C ILE A 198 33.58 -4.43 7.16
N CYS A 199 34.89 -4.30 7.38
CA CYS A 199 35.71 -3.36 6.62
C CYS A 199 35.92 -3.89 5.19
N SER A 200 35.56 -3.10 4.18
CA SER A 200 35.75 -3.48 2.78
C SER A 200 37.22 -3.56 2.34
N CYS A 201 38.15 -3.00 3.11
CA CYS A 201 39.58 -3.05 2.82
C CYS A 201 40.28 -4.25 3.49
N CYS A 202 40.09 -4.43 4.81
CA CYS A 202 40.86 -5.42 5.58
C CYS A 202 40.03 -6.57 6.17
N GLY A 203 38.72 -6.60 5.95
CA GLY A 203 37.83 -7.67 6.43
C GLY A 203 37.54 -7.66 7.94
N SER A 204 38.10 -6.72 8.71
CA SER A 204 37.83 -6.63 10.14
C SER A 204 36.36 -6.32 10.41
N LYS A 205 35.72 -7.06 11.31
CA LYS A 205 34.35 -6.80 11.74
C LYS A 205 34.33 -5.83 12.92
N LYS A 206 33.54 -4.76 12.80
CA LYS A 206 33.26 -3.77 13.86
C LYS A 206 31.97 -4.13 14.58
N GLU A 207 32.00 -4.28 15.90
CA GLU A 207 30.80 -4.63 16.67
C GLU A 207 29.93 -3.40 16.99
N ASP A 208 30.55 -2.25 17.29
CA ASP A 208 29.90 -1.06 17.87
C ASP A 208 29.33 -0.05 16.87
N LEU A 209 29.02 -0.47 15.64
CA LEU A 209 28.46 0.42 14.62
C LEU A 209 26.96 0.69 14.86
N ARG A 210 26.58 1.97 15.02
CA ARG A 210 25.18 2.39 15.23
C ARG A 210 24.54 2.90 13.94
N LEU A 211 23.21 2.89 13.89
CA LEU A 211 22.44 3.38 12.72
C LEU A 211 22.69 4.85 12.39
N LYS A 212 23.01 5.68 13.40
CA LYS A 212 23.33 7.10 13.24
C LYS A 212 24.71 7.35 12.61
N ASP A 213 25.60 6.36 12.66
CA ASP A 213 26.96 6.50 12.15
C ASP A 213 26.89 6.33 10.63
N ARG A 214 27.04 7.45 9.91
CA ARG A 214 26.96 7.50 8.44
C ARG A 214 28.32 7.31 7.77
N ILE A 215 29.39 7.63 8.49
CA ILE A 215 30.78 7.40 8.07
C ILE A 215 31.27 6.15 8.79
N TYR A 216 31.83 5.23 8.02
CA TYR A 216 32.51 4.04 8.52
C TYR A 216 34.00 4.35 8.66
N VAL A 217 34.53 4.21 9.88
CA VAL A 217 35.96 4.30 10.18
C VAL A 217 36.44 2.95 10.69
N CYS A 218 37.45 2.38 10.04
CA CYS A 218 38.05 1.11 10.44
C CYS A 218 39.14 1.31 11.49
N ASP A 219 39.02 0.63 12.64
CA ASP A 219 39.97 0.75 13.74
C ASP A 219 41.30 0.00 13.47
N LYS A 220 41.35 -0.88 12.46
CA LYS A 220 42.55 -1.66 12.11
C LYS A 220 43.38 -1.06 10.98
N CYS A 221 42.74 -0.62 9.89
CA CYS A 221 43.44 -0.14 8.70
C CYS A 221 43.22 1.36 8.41
N GLY A 222 42.46 2.06 9.25
CA GLY A 222 42.21 3.50 9.11
C GLY A 222 41.31 3.90 7.93
N LEU A 223 40.64 2.95 7.26
CA LEU A 223 39.72 3.25 6.16
C LEU A 223 38.59 4.16 6.65
N GLU A 224 38.38 5.29 5.96
CA GLU A 224 37.26 6.20 6.16
C GLU A 224 36.42 6.31 4.88
N ILE A 225 35.15 5.94 4.96
CA ILE A 225 34.25 5.90 3.79
C ILE A 225 32.78 6.00 4.23
N ASP A 226 31.86 6.41 3.34
CA ASP A 226 30.43 6.28 3.61
C ASP A 226 30.05 4.83 3.93
N ARG A 227 29.25 4.64 4.98
CA ARG A 227 28.87 3.32 5.50
C ARG A 227 28.12 2.49 4.47
N ASP A 228 27.22 3.10 3.73
CA ASP A 228 26.40 2.38 2.74
C ASP A 228 27.27 2.02 1.52
N LYS A 229 28.29 2.83 1.19
CA LYS A 229 29.35 2.48 0.22
C LYS A 229 30.24 1.34 0.71
N ASN A 230 30.64 1.30 1.98
CA ASN A 230 31.36 0.16 2.56
C ASN A 230 30.51 -1.13 2.45
N ALA A 231 29.22 -1.04 2.81
CA ALA A 231 28.30 -2.15 2.72
C ALA A 231 28.12 -2.65 1.28
N SER A 232 28.02 -1.75 0.29
CA SER A 232 27.85 -2.13 -1.12
C SER A 232 29.09 -2.84 -1.68
N ILE A 233 30.30 -2.45 -1.28
CA ILE A 233 31.55 -3.16 -1.67
C ILE A 233 31.55 -4.57 -1.07
N ASN A 234 31.22 -4.70 0.22
CA ASN A 234 31.14 -6.02 0.87
C ASN A 234 30.09 -6.92 0.23
N LEU A 235 28.92 -6.38 -0.13
CA LEU A 235 27.89 -7.11 -0.86
C LEU A 235 28.39 -7.53 -2.25
N GLY A 236 29.15 -6.70 -2.95
CA GLY A 236 29.78 -7.07 -4.23
C GLY A 236 30.73 -8.27 -4.10
N ASN A 237 31.39 -8.41 -2.94
CA ASN A 237 32.28 -9.52 -2.61
C ASN A 237 31.55 -10.73 -1.99
N TYR A 238 30.23 -10.68 -1.86
CA TYR A 238 29.45 -11.74 -1.23
C TYR A 238 29.50 -13.02 -2.06
N LYS A 239 30.05 -14.08 -1.47
CA LYS A 239 30.15 -15.40 -2.08
C LYS A 239 28.86 -16.19 -1.81
N ILE A 240 28.33 -16.82 -2.85
CA ILE A 240 27.25 -17.79 -2.73
C ILE A 240 27.90 -19.07 -2.19
N ALA A 241 27.40 -19.55 -1.05
CA ALA A 241 27.84 -20.81 -0.44
C ALA A 241 27.31 -22.01 -1.22
#